data_AF-A0A382JLM3-F1
#
_entry.id   AF-A0A382JLM3-F1
#
_cell.length_a   1.000
_cell.length_b   1.000
_cell.length_c   1.000
_cell.angle_alpha   90.00
_cell.angle_beta   90.00
_cell.angle_gamma   90.00
#
_symmetry.space_group_name_H-M   'P 1'
#
loop_
_entity.id
_entity.type
_entity.pdbx_description
1 polymer ?
#
loop_
_entity_poly.entity_id
_entity_poly.type
_entity_poly.pdbx_seq_one_letter_code
_entity_poly.pdbx_strand_id
1 'polypeptide(L)'
;MVQRYQDFVSENIDCFERSLLTGHVTGSALVLDSSRHRVLLTHHRKLNKWLQPGGHADGDSDVMNVGMREALEETGLAVIKPMTDKLLDV
;
A
#
# COMPACT_ATOMS: atom_id res chain seq x y z
N MET A 1 -11.73 14.94 -3.57
CA MET A 1 -11.12 13.61 -3.81
C MET A 1 -11.12 12.77 -2.55
N VAL A 2 -10.61 13.31 -1.43
CA VAL A 2 -10.66 12.67 -0.09
C VAL A 2 -12.06 12.28 0.36
N GLN A 3 -13.05 13.19 0.25
CA GLN A 3 -14.44 12.92 0.67
C GLN A 3 -15.00 11.63 0.06
N ARG A 4 -14.79 11.40 -1.24
CA ARG A 4 -15.23 10.17 -1.93
C ARG A 4 -14.67 8.91 -1.28
N TYR A 5 -13.42 8.93 -0.83
CA TYR A 5 -12.79 7.77 -0.17
C TYR A 5 -13.29 7.61 1.27
N GLN A 6 -13.53 8.71 1.98
CA GLN A 6 -14.14 8.69 3.31
C GLN A 6 -15.55 8.11 3.25
N ASP A 7 -16.37 8.59 2.32
CA ASP A 7 -17.72 8.08 2.07
C ASP A 7 -17.66 6.58 1.77
N PHE A 8 -16.81 6.17 0.82
CA PHE A 8 -16.60 4.77 0.46
C PHE A 8 -16.25 3.88 1.67
N VAL A 9 -15.28 4.27 2.49
CA VAL A 9 -14.88 3.49 3.67
C VAL A 9 -15.99 3.47 4.74
N SER A 10 -16.74 4.56 4.88
CA SER A 10 -17.83 4.65 5.85
C SER A 10 -19.07 3.83 5.46
N GLU A 11 -19.32 3.70 4.15
CA GLU A 11 -20.49 3.01 3.60
C GLU A 11 -20.26 1.51 3.38
N ASN A 12 -19.00 1.06 3.31
CA ASN A 12 -18.64 -0.32 3.01
C ASN A 12 -17.80 -0.93 4.14
N ILE A 13 -18.45 -1.67 5.04
CA ILE A 13 -17.79 -2.29 6.19
C ILE A 13 -16.75 -3.35 5.79
N ASP A 14 -16.93 -3.96 4.61
CA ASP A 14 -16.05 -4.95 3.98
C ASP A 14 -15.05 -4.30 3.02
N CYS A 15 -14.78 -3.00 3.13
CA CYS A 15 -13.87 -2.28 2.24
C CYS A 15 -12.43 -2.80 2.19
N PHE A 16 -12.00 -3.66 3.12
CA PHE A 16 -10.67 -4.32 3.08
C PHE A 16 -10.67 -5.68 2.39
N GLU A 17 -11.85 -6.21 2.02
CA GLU A 17 -11.98 -7.50 1.37
C GLU A 17 -11.95 -7.34 -0.15
N ARG A 18 -11.04 -8.03 -0.82
CA ARG A 18 -10.97 -7.99 -2.30
C ARG A 18 -12.20 -8.58 -3.00
N SER A 19 -13.09 -9.25 -2.26
CA SER A 19 -14.37 -9.72 -2.78
C SER A 19 -15.38 -8.59 -2.97
N LEU A 20 -15.19 -7.41 -2.37
CA LEU A 20 -16.04 -6.25 -2.59
C LEU A 20 -15.77 -5.66 -3.99
N LEU A 21 -16.57 -6.08 -4.97
CA LEU A 21 -16.33 -5.77 -6.38
C LEU A 21 -16.47 -4.29 -6.76
N THR A 22 -17.14 -3.48 -5.92
CA THR A 22 -17.27 -2.03 -6.16
C THR A 22 -15.95 -1.27 -5.93
N GLY A 23 -15.02 -1.90 -5.21
CA GLY A 23 -13.70 -1.38 -4.86
C GLY A 23 -13.29 -1.87 -3.48
N HIS A 24 -12.00 -1.76 -3.16
CA HIS A 24 -11.45 -2.15 -1.86
C HIS A 24 -10.15 -1.39 -1.59
N VAL A 25 -9.78 -1.31 -0.31
CA VAL A 25 -8.55 -0.67 0.17
C VAL A 25 -7.36 -1.56 -0.17
N THR A 26 -6.29 -0.92 -0.63
CA THR A 26 -4.98 -1.53 -0.88
C THR A 26 -3.92 -0.81 -0.06
N GLY A 27 -2.83 -1.52 0.25
CA GLY A 27 -1.64 -0.96 0.88
C GLY A 27 -0.48 -0.96 -0.09
N SER A 28 0.38 0.05 -0.02
CA SER A 28 1.58 0.13 -0.85
C SER A 28 2.71 0.79 -0.07
N ALA A 29 3.96 0.44 -0.39
CA ALA A 29 5.13 0.95 0.31
C ALA A 29 6.01 1.82 -0.59
N LEU A 30 6.14 3.09 -0.24
CA LEU A 30 7.17 3.96 -0.82
C LEU A 30 8.48 3.79 -0.04
N VAL A 31 9.34 2.87 -0.47
CA VAL A 31 10.58 2.55 0.24
C VAL A 31 11.71 3.47 -0.21
N LEU A 32 12.26 4.24 0.73
CA LEU A 32 13.37 5.15 0.51
C LEU A 32 14.68 4.55 1.03
N ASP A 33 15.80 4.88 0.37
CA ASP A 33 17.12 4.62 0.95
C ASP A 33 17.36 5.47 2.21
N SER A 34 18.39 5.13 3.00
CA SER A 34 18.69 5.85 4.24
C SER A 34 18.99 7.34 4.03
N SER A 35 19.46 7.71 2.83
CA SER A 35 19.71 9.10 2.44
C SER A 35 18.45 9.85 2.00
N ARG A 36 17.35 9.13 1.72
CA ARG A 36 16.07 9.64 1.19
C ARG A 36 16.16 10.26 -0.21
N HIS A 37 17.18 9.89 -1.00
CA HIS A 37 17.35 10.37 -2.38
C HIS A 37 16.96 9.34 -3.43
N ARG A 38 16.78 8.08 -3.03
CA ARG A 38 16.42 6.98 -3.93
C ARG A 38 15.18 6.27 -3.43
N VAL A 39 14.34 5.86 -4.37
CA VAL A 39 13.17 5.03 -4.13
C VAL A 39 13.38 3.65 -4.74
N LEU A 40 12.99 2.60 -4.02
CA LEU A 40 12.93 1.25 -4.54
C LEU A 40 11.61 1.06 -5.31
N LEU A 41 11.71 0.49 -6.52
CA LEU A 41 10.56 0.14 -7.35
C LEU A 41 10.75 -1.29 -7.88
N THR A 42 9.63 -1.99 -8.07
CA THR A 42 9.56 -3.30 -8.72
C THR A 42 9.29 -3.10 -10.22
N HIS A 43 10.08 -3.73 -11.10
CA HIS A 43 9.77 -3.76 -12.53
C HIS A 43 8.70 -4.82 -12.81
N HIS A 44 7.47 -4.36 -13.01
CA HIS A 44 6.32 -5.23 -13.16
C HIS A 44 6.26 -5.86 -14.55
N ARG A 45 6.58 -7.16 -14.65
CA ARG A 45 6.70 -7.91 -15.91
C ARG A 45 5.54 -7.73 -16.89
N LYS A 46 4.28 -7.87 -16.43
CA LYS A 46 3.10 -7.80 -17.30
C LYS A 46 2.80 -6.39 -17.81
N LEU A 47 3.10 -5.38 -17.00
CA LEU A 47 2.78 -3.98 -17.29
C LEU A 47 3.94 -3.25 -17.94
N ASN A 48 5.15 -3.83 -17.87
CA ASN A 48 6.40 -3.22 -18.29
C ASN A 48 6.59 -1.80 -17.70
N LYS A 49 6.33 -1.66 -16.40
CA LYS A 49 6.41 -0.40 -15.64
C LYS A 49 7.18 -0.62 -14.34
N TRP A 50 7.79 0.45 -13.85
CA TRP A 50 8.32 0.50 -12.49
C TRP A 50 7.22 1.00 -11.56
N LEU A 51 6.92 0.23 -10.51
CA LEU A 51 5.85 0.52 -9.55
C LEU A 51 6.39 0.32 -8.13
N GLN A 52 5.80 1.01 -7.16
CA GLN A 52 6.05 0.65 -5.77
C GLN A 52 5.48 -0.75 -5.45
N PRO A 53 6.08 -1.50 -4.50
CA PRO A 53 5.46 -2.68 -3.94
C PRO A 53 4.10 -2.37 -3.32
N GLY A 54 3.14 -3.28 -3.46
CA GLY A 54 1.82 -3.09 -2.88
C GLY A 54 0.77 -4.06 -3.42
N GLY A 55 -0.29 -4.20 -2.66
CA GLY A 55 -1.30 -5.21 -2.94
C GLY A 55 -2.54 -5.08 -2.08
N HIS A 56 -3.28 -6.19 -2.02
CA HIS A 56 -4.58 -6.27 -1.38
C HIS A 56 -4.43 -6.25 0.15
N ALA A 57 -5.38 -5.58 0.81
CA ALA A 57 -5.51 -5.67 2.26
C ALA A 57 -5.93 -7.08 2.70
N ASP A 58 -6.78 -7.75 1.91
CA ASP A 58 -7.29 -9.11 2.17
C ASP A 58 -7.80 -9.28 3.61
N GLY A 59 -8.60 -8.31 4.06
CA GLY A 59 -9.22 -8.26 5.39
C GLY A 59 -8.40 -7.55 6.48
N ASP A 60 -7.14 -7.22 6.21
CA ASP A 60 -6.29 -6.49 7.17
C ASP A 60 -6.57 -4.98 7.14
N SER A 61 -7.16 -4.45 8.21
CA SER A 61 -7.46 -3.02 8.36
C SER A 61 -6.22 -2.16 8.68
N ASP A 62 -5.10 -2.76 9.08
CA ASP A 62 -3.85 -2.04 9.29
C ASP A 62 -3.12 -1.85 7.95
N VAL A 63 -3.46 -0.76 7.25
CA VAL A 63 -2.90 -0.44 5.93
C VAL A 63 -1.37 -0.25 5.97
N MET A 64 -0.79 0.15 7.11
CA MET A 64 0.66 0.22 7.28
C MET A 64 1.25 -1.19 7.29
N ASN A 65 0.65 -2.13 8.02
CA ASN A 65 1.05 -3.52 8.03
C ASN A 65 0.94 -4.16 6.63
N VAL A 66 -0.16 -3.89 5.89
CA VAL A 66 -0.33 -4.34 4.50
C VAL A 66 0.83 -3.87 3.63
N GLY A 67 1.15 -2.58 3.63
CA GLY A 67 2.26 -2.04 2.84
C GLY A 67 3.62 -2.67 3.21
N MET A 68 3.87 -2.90 4.49
CA MET A 68 5.11 -3.53 4.98
C MET A 68 5.22 -5.00 4.54
N ARG A 69 4.10 -5.75 4.60
CA ARG A 69 4.02 -7.14 4.13
C ARG A 69 4.31 -7.24 2.63
N GLU A 70 3.64 -6.44 1.82
CA GLU A 70 3.81 -6.43 0.36
C GLU A 70 5.24 -6.02 -0.04
N ALA A 71 5.85 -5.06 0.67
CA ALA A 71 7.25 -4.69 0.47
C ALA A 71 8.20 -5.87 0.71
N LEU A 72 7.98 -6.65 1.77
CA LEU A 72 8.75 -7.87 2.01
C LEU A 72 8.53 -8.91 0.91
N GLU A 73 7.28 -9.20 0.57
CA GLU A 73 6.92 -10.27 -0.38
C GLU A 73 7.46 -10.00 -1.79
N GLU A 74 7.38 -8.75 -2.28
CA GLU A 74 7.81 -8.41 -3.64
C GLU A 74 9.32 -8.12 -3.76
N THR A 75 9.97 -7.64 -2.70
CA THR A 75 11.37 -7.15 -2.77
C THR A 75 12.37 -8.02 -2.01
N GLY A 76 11.90 -8.84 -1.07
CA GLY A 76 12.74 -9.60 -0.14
C GLY A 76 13.38 -8.78 0.99
N LEU A 77 13.05 -7.49 1.13
CA LEU A 77 13.60 -6.65 2.20
C LEU A 77 12.94 -6.96 3.56
N ALA A 78 13.65 -7.75 4.38
CA ALA A 78 13.20 -8.13 5.72
C ALA A 78 13.35 -7.03 6.78
N VAL A 79 14.17 -6.00 6.53
CA VAL A 79 14.48 -4.96 7.51
C VAL A 79 14.21 -3.58 6.92
N ILE A 80 12.94 -3.19 6.98
CA ILE A 80 12.48 -1.82 6.74
C ILE A 80 11.68 -1.35 7.96
N LYS A 81 11.50 -0.04 8.11
CA LYS A 81 10.71 0.53 9.20
C LYS A 81 9.85 1.68 8.69
N PRO A 82 8.64 1.88 9.23
CA PRO A 82 7.86 3.07 8.94
C PRO A 82 8.67 4.34 9.23
N MET A 83 8.60 5.32 8.33
CA MET A 83 9.25 6.62 8.54
C MET A 83 8.48 7.47 9.58
N THR A 84 7.15 7.35 9.57
CA THR A 84 6.22 8.08 10.43
C THR A 84 4.89 7.33 10.48
N ASP A 85 4.13 7.50 11.55
CA ASP A 85 2.73 7.05 11.73
C ASP A 85 1.71 8.14 11.33
N LYS A 86 2.19 9.36 11.04
CA LYS A 86 1.37 10.49 10.59
C LYS A 86 1.08 10.43 9.10
N LEU A 87 -0.09 10.94 8.72
CA LEU A 87 -0.42 11.24 7.33
C LEU A 87 0.59 12.22 6.73
N LEU A 88 1.10 11.88 5.55
CA LEU A 88 2.06 12.69 4.80
C LEU A 88 1.38 13.56 3.74
N ASP A 89 0.29 13.09 3.14
CA ASP A 89 -0.46 13.74 2.06
C ASP A 89 -1.91 13.20 1.99
N VAL A 90 -2.83 13.92 1.31
CA VAL A 90 -4.26 13.56 1.14
C VAL A 90 -4.84 13.86 -0.24
#